data_AF-A0A8T5PZB4-F1
#
_entry.id   AF-A0A8T5PZB4-F1
#
_cell.length_a   1.000
_cell.length_b   1.000
_cell.length_c   1.000
_cell.angle_alpha   90.00
_cell.angle_beta   90.00
_cell.angle_gamma   90.00
#
_symmetry.space_group_name_H-M   'P 1'
#
loop_
_entity.id
_entity.type
_entity.pdbx_description
1 polymer ?
#
loop_
_entity_poly.entity_id
_entity_poly.type
_entity_poly.pdbx_seq_one_letter_code
_entity_poly.pdbx_strand_id
1 'polypeptide(L)' 'AIISKQSGVSEVVDHCLKVDFWDVDEMANKIIGVLNHRELAQTLSENAFADIKRINWDESARKCCEVYDRLVGG' A
#
# COMPACT_ATOMS: atom_id res chain seq x y z
N ALA A 1 1.78 3.30 -8.03
CA ALA A 1 1.32 4.31 -7.04
C ALA A 1 2.51 4.98 -6.33
N ILE A 2 2.32 6.15 -5.72
CA ILE A 2 3.28 6.80 -4.79
C ILE A 2 2.65 6.78 -3.40
N ILE A 3 3.37 6.25 -2.40
CA ILE A 3 2.82 5.96 -1.07
C ILE A 3 3.79 6.45 0.02
N SER A 4 3.27 7.04 1.09
CA SER A 4 4.09 7.39 2.26
C SER A 4 4.53 6.15 3.02
N LYS A 5 5.81 6.09 3.42
CA LYS A 5 6.36 5.06 4.31
C LYS A 5 5.64 4.99 5.66
N GLN A 6 5.02 6.07 6.10
CA GLN A 6 4.30 6.17 7.37
C GLN A 6 2.82 5.78 7.26
N SER A 7 2.37 5.36 6.06
CA SER A 7 1.00 4.91 5.87
C SER A 7 0.89 3.40 6.15
N GLY A 8 -0.14 2.97 6.86
CA GLY A 8 -0.43 1.55 7.05
C GLY A 8 -0.65 0.80 5.73
N VAL A 9 -1.05 1.50 4.65
CA VAL A 9 -1.16 0.89 3.32
C VAL A 9 0.20 0.47 2.74
N SER A 10 1.30 1.05 3.25
CA SER A 10 2.65 0.71 2.80
C SER A 10 3.10 -0.69 3.23
N GLU A 11 2.39 -1.31 4.17
CA GLU A 11 2.62 -2.68 4.64
C GLU A 11 1.98 -3.72 3.71
N VAL A 12 1.01 -3.31 2.89
CA VAL A 12 0.17 -4.21 2.08
C VAL A 12 0.30 -3.97 0.57
N VAL A 13 1.00 -2.91 0.15
CA VAL A 13 1.29 -2.61 -1.26
C VAL A 13 2.80 -2.59 -1.47
N ASP A 14 3.29 -3.57 -2.22
CA ASP A 14 4.73 -3.73 -2.49
C ASP A 14 5.15 -2.99 -3.76
N HIS A 15 4.31 -2.98 -4.79
CA HIS A 15 4.62 -2.41 -6.09
C HIS A 15 4.28 -0.91 -6.16
N CYS A 16 4.90 -0.13 -5.28
CA CYS A 16 4.73 1.32 -5.21
C CYS A 16 6.05 2.05 -4.93
N LEU A 17 6.11 3.33 -5.32
CA LEU A 17 7.19 4.21 -4.90
C LEU A 17 6.92 4.70 -3.48
N LYS A 18 7.62 4.12 -2.51
CA LYS A 18 7.55 4.55 -1.11
C LYS A 18 8.36 5.83 -0.91
N VAL A 19 7.77 6.85 -0.29
CA VAL A 19 8.40 8.16 -0.01
C VAL A 19 8.40 8.45 1.48
N ASP A 20 9.47 9.09 1.96
CA ASP A 20 9.37 9.76 3.25
C ASP A 20 8.49 11.01 3.09
N PHE A 21 7.54 11.21 3.98
CA PHE A 21 6.66 12.37 3.94
C PHE A 21 7.44 13.67 4.18
N TRP A 22 8.52 13.61 4.97
CA TRP A 22 9.32 14.78 5.31
C TRP A 22 10.36 15.13 4.23
N ASP A 23 10.65 14.22 3.32
CA ASP A 23 11.54 14.45 2.19
C ASP A 23 10.75 14.91 0.95
N VAL A 24 10.46 16.20 0.92
CA VAL A 24 9.65 16.83 -0.13
C VAL A 24 10.37 16.78 -1.49
N ASP A 25 11.70 16.88 -1.49
CA ASP A 25 12.51 16.83 -2.71
C ASP A 25 12.52 15.42 -3.32
N GLU A 26 12.68 14.37 -2.51
CA GLU A 26 12.55 12.98 -2.95
C GLU A 26 11.16 12.72 -3.54
N MET A 27 10.12 13.18 -2.85
CA MET A 27 8.73 13.02 -3.30
C MET A 27 8.49 13.73 -4.64
N ALA A 28 8.93 14.98 -4.79
CA ALA A 28 8.79 15.74 -6.03
C ALA A 28 9.51 15.06 -7.21
N ASN A 29 10.75 14.60 -6.98
CA ASN A 29 11.52 13.89 -8.00
C ASN A 29 10.83 12.59 -8.45
N LYS A 30 10.25 11.84 -7.51
CA LYS A 30 9.49 10.62 -7.82
C LYS A 30 8.20 10.91 -8.59
N ILE A 31 7.48 11.99 -8.24
CA ILE A 31 6.29 12.43 -8.99
C ILE A 31 6.67 12.77 -10.44
N ILE A 32 7.72 13.58 -10.62
CA ILE A 32 8.21 13.98 -11.95
C ILE A 32 8.67 12.76 -12.76
N GLY A 33 9.38 11.82 -12.14
CA GLY A 33 9.81 10.58 -12.79
C GLY A 33 8.63 9.75 -13.30
N VAL A 34 7.56 9.63 -12.51
CA VAL A 34 6.33 8.92 -12.94
C VAL A 34 5.64 9.65 -14.10
N LEU A 35 5.61 10.99 -14.09
CA LEU A 35 4.98 11.76 -15.18
C LEU A 35 5.78 11.69 -16.49
N ASN A 36 7.11 11.60 -16.42
CA ASN A 36 7.99 11.56 -17.59
C ASN A 36 8.10 10.15 -18.21
N HIS A 37 7.73 9.09 -17.50
CA HIS A 37 7.85 7.71 -17.94
C HIS A 37 6.49 6.99 -17.88
N ARG A 38 5.78 6.93 -19.01
CA ARG A 38 4.43 6.34 -19.09
C ARG A 38 4.42 4.84 -18.77
N GLU A 39 5.45 4.12 -19.20
CA GLU A 39 5.61 2.68 -18.96
C GLU A 39 5.80 2.38 -17.47
N LEU A 40 6.56 3.24 -16.77
CA LEU A 40 6.73 3.18 -15.33
C LEU A 40 5.40 3.45 -14.62
N ALA A 41 4.67 4.48 -15.03
CA ALA A 41 3.36 4.81 -14.47
C ALA A 41 2.36 3.66 -14.63
N GLN A 42 2.31 3.05 -15.82
CA GLN A 42 1.44 1.90 -16.11
C GLN A 42 1.80 0.70 -15.23
N THR A 43 3.07 0.30 -15.23
CA THR A 43 3.57 -0.84 -14.44
C THR A 43 3.30 -0.65 -12.95
N LEU A 44 3.53 0.56 -12.42
CA LEU A 44 3.26 0.90 -11.02
C LEU A 44 1.76 0.94 -10.69
N SER A 45 0.88 1.17 -11.67
CA SER A 45 -0.57 1.16 -11.46
C SER A 45 -1.12 -0.25 -11.49
N GLU A 46 -0.73 -1.04 -12.50
CA GLU A 46 -1.18 -2.42 -12.68
C GLU A 46 -0.78 -3.31 -11.51
N ASN A 47 0.49 -3.25 -11.09
CA ASN A 47 0.97 -4.08 -10.00
C ASN A 47 0.43 -3.63 -8.63
N ALA A 48 0.32 -2.33 -8.37
CA ALA A 48 -0.30 -1.84 -7.14
C ALA A 48 -1.77 -2.27 -7.03
N PHE A 49 -2.50 -2.29 -8.16
CA PHE A 49 -3.87 -2.79 -8.20
C PHE A 49 -3.95 -4.31 -7.96
N ALA A 50 -2.99 -5.07 -8.50
CA ALA A 50 -2.88 -6.50 -8.24
C ALA A 50 -2.60 -6.80 -6.75
N ASP A 51 -1.75 -6.01 -6.09
CA ASP A 51 -1.47 -6.14 -4.66
C ASP A 51 -2.74 -5.89 -3.82
N ILE A 52 -3.47 -4.80 -4.11
CA ILE A 52 -4.70 -4.45 -3.38
C ILE A 52 -5.79 -5.51 -3.56
N LYS A 53 -5.90 -6.14 -4.73
CA LYS A 53 -6.87 -7.22 -4.97
C LYS A 53 -6.71 -8.43 -4.06
N ARG A 54 -5.52 -8.62 -3.48
CA ARG A 54 -5.24 -9.72 -2.55
C ARG A 54 -5.70 -9.39 -1.13
N ILE A 55 -6.08 -8.14 -0.86
CA ILE A 55 -6.58 -7.69 0.43
C ILE A 55 -8.08 -7.93 0.49
N ASN A 56 -8.51 -8.72 1.47
CA ASN A 56 -9.92 -9.02 1.71
C ASN A 56 -10.36 -8.53 3.10
N TRP A 57 -11.37 -7.66 3.13
CA TRP A 57 -11.98 -7.16 4.37
C TRP A 57 -12.64 -8.25 5.21
N ASP A 58 -13.25 -9.26 4.57
CA ASP A 58 -13.89 -10.38 5.25
C ASP A 58 -12.85 -11.21 6.02
N GLU A 59 -11.67 -11.42 5.45
CA GLU A 59 -10.60 -12.16 6.11
C GLU A 59 -10.05 -11.39 7.32
N SER A 60 -9.87 -10.08 7.19
CA SER A 60 -9.45 -9.20 8.28
C SER A 60 -10.48 -9.18 9.41
N ALA A 61 -11.77 -9.08 9.08
CA ALA A 61 -12.86 -9.14 10.05
C ALA A 61 -12.92 -10.49 10.76
N ARG A 62 -12.81 -11.59 10.02
CA ARG A 62 -12.77 -12.95 10.58
C ARG A 62 -11.62 -13.12 11.57
N LYS A 63 -10.40 -12.69 11.21
CA LYS A 63 -9.24 -12.74 12.11
C LYS A 63 -9.47 -11.94 13.39
N CYS A 64 -10.12 -10.77 13.28
CA CYS A 64 -10.47 -9.95 14.44
C CYS A 64 -11.44 -10.69 15.37
N CYS A 65 -12.55 -11.22 14.83
CA CYS A 65 -13.52 -12.01 15.59
C CYS A 65 -12.89 -13.22 16.27
N GLU A 66 -12.03 -13.98 15.58
CA GLU A 66 -11.35 -15.14 16.17
C GLU A 66 -10.49 -14.79 17.38
N VAL A 67 -9.87 -13.61 17.40
CA VAL A 67 -9.09 -13.16 18.55
C VAL A 67 -10.03 -12.81 19.71
N TYR A 68 -11.14 -12.11 19.45
CA TYR A 68 -12.14 -11.83 20.47
C TYR A 68 -12.76 -13.10 21.05
N ASP A 69 -13.15 -14.06 20.20
CA ASP A 69 -13.74 -15.33 20.63
C ASP A 69 -12.78 -16.15 21.50
N ARG A 70 -11.47 -16.15 21.20
CA ARG A 70 -10.46 -16.79 22.05
C ARG A 70 -10.30 -16.13 23.41
N LEU A 71 -10.50 -14.82 23.51
CA LEU A 71 -10.30 -14.07 24.75
C LEU A 71 -11.55 -14.05 25.63
N VAL A 72 -12.74 -14.13 25.03
CA VAL A 72 -14.04 -14.09 25.74
C VAL A 72 -14.61 -15.50 25.98
N GLY A 73 -14.28 -16.48 25.14
CA GLY A 73 -14.73 -17.87 25.24
C GLY A 73 -13.86 -18.78 26.13
N GLY A 74 -13.04 -18.18 27.02
CA GLY A 74 -12.29 -18.88 28.07
C GLY A 74 -13.00 -18.81 29.42
#